data_AF-A0A1D2ILG2-F1
#
_entry.id   AF-A0A1D2ILG2-F1
#
_cell.length_a   1.000
_cell.length_b   1.000
_cell.length_c   1.000
_cell.angle_alpha   90.00
_cell.angle_beta   90.00
_cell.angle_gamma   90.00
#
_symmetry.space_group_name_H-M   'P 1'
#
loop_
_entity.id
_entity.type
_entity.pdbx_description
1 polymer ?
#
loop_
_entity_poly.entity_id
_entity_poly.type
_entity_poly.pdbx_seq_one_letter_code
_entity_poly.pdbx_strand_id
1 'polypeptide(L)'
;MVSRVLYGEQSWNPLARTVELSGDRLRRGGRSTPLSELNLHAMAEAFQRGNWLGGGGAERPLAWLPAGAGAVPVTRVTGTSTPVKVRRAAEFARTLGELAVRQCGGPDRVAALAARARAEGVPLWIARRTAAGPAGPVTVAVDRRLVRVDVWGPGAPVVRIRAPRGFDPDSFEPSRGLRLTVGEVAAEAVLTKRLRKSKRSVEVGLPDRRWVLRRENAESSWLLRDERPVALLRRPPSRPVPERDTVLLPLAPVRYEGPDPLDAVMAQVFAVAFGIGDTTGSARFRSGRRPVGSDEPLVADDEWWGRPWFSNLGRGRDDNEPGGGDGWGSDGGDSGGSDGGGGDGGGGGGGGD
;
A
#
# COMPACT_ATOMS: atom_id res chain seq x y z
N MET A 1 27.71 -22.99 1.74
CA MET A 1 26.67 -24.01 2.03
C MET A 1 25.65 -23.97 0.90
N VAL A 2 25.47 -25.06 0.15
CA VAL A 2 24.53 -25.10 -0.98
C VAL A 2 23.11 -25.25 -0.39
N SER A 3 22.26 -24.24 -0.60
CA SER A 3 20.87 -24.27 -0.13
C SER A 3 20.10 -25.39 -0.83
N ARG A 4 19.42 -26.25 -0.06
CA ARG A 4 18.64 -27.39 -0.59
C ARG A 4 17.45 -26.87 -1.38
N VAL A 5 17.30 -27.34 -2.62
CA VAL A 5 16.11 -27.09 -3.45
C VAL A 5 14.93 -27.87 -2.88
N LEU A 6 13.84 -27.17 -2.61
CA LEU A 6 12.60 -27.71 -2.05
C LEU A 6 11.53 -27.92 -3.12
N TYR A 7 11.50 -27.04 -4.12
CA TYR A 7 10.71 -27.18 -5.34
C TYR A 7 11.56 -26.71 -6.51
N GLY A 8 11.57 -27.46 -7.61
CA GLY A 8 12.32 -27.09 -8.81
C GLY A 8 11.64 -27.60 -10.07
N GLU A 9 11.59 -26.76 -11.09
CA GLU A 9 11.11 -27.14 -12.41
C GLU A 9 12.27 -27.52 -13.32
N GLN A 10 12.19 -28.70 -13.92
CA GLN A 10 13.18 -29.16 -14.89
C GLN A 10 12.83 -28.69 -16.30
N SER A 11 13.81 -28.22 -17.05
CA SER A 11 13.64 -27.86 -18.45
C SER A 11 14.90 -28.17 -19.23
N TRP A 12 14.73 -28.81 -20.39
CA TRP A 12 15.81 -29.03 -21.37
C TRP A 12 16.15 -27.75 -22.14
N ASN A 13 15.26 -26.75 -22.14
CA ASN A 13 15.53 -25.43 -22.70
C ASN A 13 16.23 -24.55 -21.65
N PRO A 14 17.48 -24.10 -21.89
CA PRO A 14 18.24 -23.26 -20.96
C PRO A 14 17.66 -21.84 -20.78
N LEU A 15 16.79 -21.40 -21.70
CA LEU A 15 16.08 -20.12 -21.62
C LEU A 15 14.70 -20.22 -20.95
N ALA A 16 14.29 -21.42 -20.54
CA ALA A 16 13.01 -21.59 -19.89
C ALA A 16 13.00 -20.81 -18.57
N ARG A 17 11.94 -20.02 -18.37
CA ARG A 17 11.71 -19.32 -17.10
C ARG A 17 11.18 -20.33 -16.07
N THR A 18 12.07 -21.14 -15.52
CA THR A 18 11.74 -22.10 -14.48
C THR A 18 11.58 -21.43 -13.13
N VAL A 19 10.79 -22.06 -12.27
CA VAL A 19 10.67 -21.68 -10.86
C VAL A 19 11.44 -22.65 -9.99
N GLU A 20 12.18 -22.11 -9.04
CA GLU A 20 12.90 -22.86 -8.02
C GLU A 20 12.71 -22.19 -6.66
N LEU A 21 12.35 -22.98 -5.66
CA LEU A 21 12.25 -22.58 -4.26
C LEU A 21 13.30 -23.34 -3.47
N SER A 22 14.11 -22.61 -2.71
CA SER A 22 15.07 -23.15 -1.76
C SER A 22 14.76 -22.62 -0.35
N GLY A 23 15.55 -23.03 0.64
CA GLY A 23 15.37 -22.59 2.03
C GLY A 23 15.62 -21.10 2.30
N ASP A 24 16.19 -20.37 1.34
CA ASP A 24 16.69 -18.99 1.47
C ASP A 24 16.18 -18.03 0.37
N ARG A 25 15.66 -18.54 -0.76
CA ARG A 25 15.19 -17.71 -1.87
C ARG A 25 14.14 -18.39 -2.75
N LEU A 26 13.43 -17.57 -3.52
CA LEU A 26 12.57 -17.95 -4.63
C LEU A 26 13.20 -17.41 -5.94
N ARG A 27 13.52 -18.31 -6.86
CA ARG A 27 13.97 -17.96 -8.22
C ARG A 27 12.81 -18.16 -9.20
N ARG A 28 12.57 -17.16 -10.05
CA ARG A 28 11.56 -17.19 -11.13
C ARG A 28 12.15 -16.59 -12.40
N GLY A 29 12.46 -17.43 -13.38
CA GLY A 29 13.22 -17.02 -14.57
C GLY A 29 14.52 -16.30 -14.19
N GLY A 30 14.73 -15.08 -14.72
CA GLY A 30 15.92 -14.27 -14.42
C GLY A 30 15.90 -13.49 -13.10
N ARG A 31 14.91 -13.69 -12.22
CA ARG A 31 14.82 -13.00 -10.92
C ARG A 31 15.02 -13.97 -9.76
N SER A 32 15.72 -13.51 -8.74
CA SER A 32 15.90 -14.21 -7.45
C SER A 32 15.47 -13.27 -6.33
N THR A 33 14.55 -13.72 -5.49
CA THR A 33 14.02 -12.96 -4.35
C THR A 33 14.35 -13.71 -3.06
N PRO A 34 15.13 -13.13 -2.13
CA PRO A 34 15.35 -13.69 -0.80
C PRO A 34 14.04 -13.94 -0.07
N LEU A 35 13.96 -15.00 0.74
CA LEU A 35 12.75 -15.28 1.52
C LEU A 35 12.45 -14.19 2.56
N SER A 36 13.47 -13.45 3.03
CA SER A 36 13.30 -12.29 3.91
C SER A 36 12.54 -11.14 3.26
N GLU A 37 12.46 -11.10 1.93
CA GLU A 37 11.66 -10.11 1.21
C GLU A 37 10.23 -10.59 0.94
N LEU A 38 9.93 -11.86 1.22
CA LEU A 38 8.59 -12.42 1.13
C LEU A 38 7.84 -12.24 2.44
N ASN A 39 6.54 -11.98 2.37
CA ASN A 39 5.69 -11.91 3.56
C ASN A 39 5.30 -13.33 4.01
N LEU A 40 6.29 -14.05 4.56
CA LEU A 40 6.10 -15.43 5.04
C LEU A 40 5.06 -15.49 6.15
N HIS A 41 4.96 -14.46 7.00
CA HIS A 41 3.96 -14.41 8.07
C HIS A 41 2.53 -14.47 7.50
N ALA A 42 2.24 -13.67 6.48
CA ALA A 42 0.91 -13.65 5.86
C ALA A 42 0.61 -14.94 5.09
N MET A 43 1.58 -15.47 4.35
CA MET A 43 1.38 -16.72 3.61
C MET A 43 1.23 -17.93 4.53
N ALA A 44 2.00 -18.01 5.61
CA ALA A 44 1.90 -19.07 6.61
C ALA A 44 0.55 -19.06 7.33
N GLU A 45 0.05 -17.87 7.67
CA GLU A 45 -1.25 -17.70 8.33
C GLU A 45 -2.41 -18.18 7.44
N ALA A 46 -2.45 -17.74 6.17
CA ALA A 46 -3.45 -18.19 5.22
C ALA A 46 -3.35 -19.71 4.98
N PHE A 47 -2.12 -20.23 4.84
CA PHE A 47 -1.86 -21.65 4.65
C PHE A 47 -2.38 -22.52 5.81
N GLN A 48 -2.16 -22.10 7.05
CA GLN A 48 -2.66 -22.78 8.25
C GLN A 48 -4.21 -22.82 8.31
N ARG A 49 -4.89 -21.87 7.68
CA ARG A 49 -6.35 -21.86 7.52
C ARG A 49 -6.86 -22.68 6.33
N GLY A 50 -5.97 -23.38 5.61
CA GLY A 50 -6.33 -24.15 4.42
C GLY A 50 -6.51 -23.30 3.16
N ASN A 51 -6.05 -22.05 3.17
CA ASN A 51 -6.17 -21.10 2.06
C ASN A 51 -4.81 -20.68 1.51
N TRP A 52 -4.83 -20.03 0.36
CA TRP A 52 -3.68 -19.35 -0.22
C TRP A 52 -3.99 -17.87 -0.44
N LEU A 53 -3.06 -17.02 -0.01
CA LEU A 53 -3.15 -15.57 -0.12
C LEU A 53 -2.90 -15.09 -1.56
N GLY A 54 -3.76 -14.20 -2.03
CA GLY A 54 -3.74 -13.58 -3.35
C GLY A 54 -3.54 -12.07 -3.33
N GLY A 55 -3.86 -11.41 -4.44
CA GLY A 55 -3.86 -9.95 -4.54
C GLY A 55 -4.84 -9.28 -3.57
N GLY A 56 -4.41 -8.20 -2.90
CA GLY A 56 -5.27 -7.37 -2.04
C GLY A 56 -5.84 -8.06 -0.81
N GLY A 57 -5.25 -9.19 -0.40
CA GLY A 57 -5.77 -9.98 0.71
C GLY A 57 -6.85 -10.97 0.33
N ALA A 58 -7.18 -11.12 -0.95
CA ALA A 58 -8.07 -12.18 -1.42
C ALA A 58 -7.50 -13.55 -1.07
N GLU A 59 -8.35 -14.52 -0.78
CA GLU A 59 -7.94 -15.87 -0.42
C GLU A 59 -8.69 -16.91 -1.22
N ARG A 60 -8.01 -18.02 -1.50
CA ARG A 60 -8.58 -19.16 -2.19
C ARG A 60 -8.26 -20.44 -1.44
N PRO A 61 -9.20 -21.39 -1.28
CA PRO A 61 -8.90 -22.69 -0.70
C PRO A 61 -7.74 -23.38 -1.42
N LEU A 62 -6.81 -23.99 -0.68
CA LEU A 62 -5.68 -24.72 -1.26
C LEU A 62 -6.13 -25.85 -2.17
N ALA A 63 -7.26 -26.48 -1.85
CA ALA A 63 -7.87 -27.55 -2.64
C ALA A 63 -8.31 -27.11 -4.05
N TRP A 64 -8.48 -25.81 -4.29
CA TRP A 64 -8.87 -25.26 -5.59
C TRP A 64 -7.68 -24.96 -6.49
N LEU A 65 -6.45 -25.09 -5.99
CA LEU A 65 -5.25 -24.93 -6.80
C LEU A 65 -5.06 -26.14 -7.72
N PRO A 66 -4.77 -25.95 -9.02
CA PRO A 66 -4.60 -27.06 -9.93
C PRO A 66 -3.37 -27.90 -9.55
N ALA A 67 -3.47 -29.22 -9.70
CA ALA A 67 -2.33 -30.11 -9.53
C ALA A 67 -1.24 -29.84 -10.60
N GLY A 68 -1.66 -29.43 -11.80
CA GLY A 68 -0.78 -29.08 -12.91
C GLY A 68 -0.39 -27.61 -12.96
N ALA A 69 -0.21 -27.09 -14.18
CA ALA A 69 0.26 -25.74 -14.39
C ALA A 69 -0.77 -24.71 -13.90
N GLY A 70 -0.29 -23.64 -13.30
CA GLY A 70 -1.14 -22.57 -12.76
C GLY A 70 -0.34 -21.36 -12.32
N ALA A 71 -1.05 -20.36 -11.80
CA ALA A 71 -0.47 -19.18 -11.20
C ALA A 71 -0.72 -19.19 -9.69
N VAL A 72 0.36 -19.05 -8.91
CA VAL A 72 0.30 -18.97 -7.45
C VAL A 72 0.80 -17.59 -7.04
N PRO A 73 -0.05 -16.71 -6.47
CA PRO A 73 0.38 -15.41 -5.98
C PRO A 73 1.43 -15.54 -4.89
N VAL A 74 2.45 -14.68 -4.94
CA VAL A 74 3.47 -14.57 -3.90
C VAL A 74 3.50 -13.12 -3.42
N THR A 75 3.34 -12.96 -2.11
CA THR A 75 3.28 -11.65 -1.45
C THR A 75 4.63 -11.29 -0.84
N ARG A 76 5.10 -10.07 -1.10
CA ARG A 76 6.31 -9.49 -0.51
C ARG A 76 6.01 -8.76 0.80
N VAL A 77 7.02 -8.49 1.62
CA VAL A 77 6.87 -7.74 2.88
C VAL A 77 6.31 -6.33 2.69
N THR A 78 6.38 -5.79 1.47
CA THR A 78 5.74 -4.54 1.04
C THR A 78 4.21 -4.63 0.94
N GLY A 79 3.64 -5.84 1.02
CA GLY A 79 2.24 -6.12 0.73
C GLY A 79 1.95 -6.26 -0.76
N THR A 80 2.96 -6.12 -1.62
CA THR A 80 2.80 -6.38 -3.06
C THR A 80 2.63 -7.86 -3.33
N SER A 81 1.58 -8.24 -4.05
CA SER A 81 1.32 -9.62 -4.47
C SER A 81 1.48 -9.76 -5.98
N THR A 82 2.21 -10.78 -6.43
CA THR A 82 2.39 -11.05 -7.87
C THR A 82 2.21 -12.53 -8.18
N PRO A 83 1.44 -12.89 -9.25
CA PRO A 83 1.28 -14.28 -9.65
C PRO A 83 2.59 -14.87 -10.17
N VAL A 84 2.99 -16.01 -9.62
CA VAL A 84 4.11 -16.82 -10.12
C VAL A 84 3.55 -17.98 -10.93
N LYS A 85 3.88 -18.02 -12.23
CA LYS A 85 3.49 -19.14 -13.11
C LYS A 85 4.38 -20.33 -12.79
N VAL A 86 3.75 -21.45 -12.43
CA VAL A 86 4.41 -22.70 -12.05
C VAL A 86 3.78 -23.87 -12.77
N ARG A 87 4.54 -24.93 -12.96
CA ARG A 87 4.09 -26.17 -13.61
C ARG A 87 3.27 -27.08 -12.71
N ARG A 88 3.41 -26.93 -11.38
CA ARG A 88 2.72 -27.75 -10.37
C ARG A 88 2.24 -26.83 -9.25
N ALA A 89 1.09 -26.18 -9.45
CA ALA A 89 0.63 -25.08 -8.60
C ALA A 89 0.31 -25.52 -7.16
N ALA A 90 -0.44 -26.61 -7.00
CA ALA A 90 -0.77 -27.14 -5.68
C ALA A 90 0.50 -27.57 -4.90
N GLU A 91 1.47 -28.21 -5.56
CA GLU A 91 2.74 -28.63 -4.94
C GLU A 91 3.58 -27.41 -4.54
N PHE A 92 3.70 -26.41 -5.41
CA PHE A 92 4.44 -25.19 -5.14
C PHE A 92 3.86 -24.44 -3.93
N ALA A 93 2.53 -24.20 -3.92
CA ALA A 93 1.85 -23.51 -2.83
C ALA A 93 2.01 -24.26 -1.50
N ARG A 94 1.85 -25.60 -1.50
CA ARG A 94 2.06 -26.43 -0.31
C ARG A 94 3.49 -26.33 0.20
N THR A 95 4.48 -26.50 -0.68
CA THR A 95 5.90 -26.45 -0.31
C THR A 95 6.30 -25.08 0.25
N LEU A 96 5.83 -23.99 -0.35
CA LEU A 96 6.07 -22.64 0.12
C LEU A 96 5.34 -22.36 1.45
N GLY A 97 4.09 -22.82 1.60
CA GLY A 97 3.33 -22.69 2.84
C GLY A 97 3.99 -23.40 4.03
N GLU A 98 4.40 -24.66 3.84
CA GLU A 98 5.12 -25.42 4.86
C GLU A 98 6.47 -24.77 5.21
N LEU A 99 7.19 -24.28 4.20
CA LEU A 99 8.43 -23.52 4.42
C LEU A 99 8.16 -22.25 5.21
N ALA A 100 7.13 -21.49 4.85
CA ALA A 100 6.76 -20.26 5.54
C ALA A 100 6.44 -20.54 7.02
N VAL A 101 5.67 -21.59 7.33
CA VAL A 101 5.39 -22.00 8.71
C VAL A 101 6.67 -22.31 9.47
N ARG A 102 7.61 -23.09 8.89
CA ARG A 102 8.90 -23.39 9.53
C ARG A 102 9.74 -22.15 9.78
N GLN A 103 9.83 -21.26 8.79
CA GLN A 103 10.58 -20.00 8.90
C GLN A 103 9.96 -19.02 9.90
N CYS A 104 8.64 -19.10 10.11
CA CYS A 104 7.97 -18.34 11.17
C CYS A 104 8.24 -18.90 12.57
N GLY A 105 8.88 -20.07 12.73
CA GLY A 105 9.07 -20.73 14.03
C GLY A 105 7.97 -21.74 14.39
N GLY A 106 7.18 -22.20 13.43
CA GLY A 106 6.16 -23.24 13.62
C GLY A 106 4.72 -22.72 13.76
N PRO A 107 3.73 -23.64 13.84
CA PRO A 107 2.31 -23.32 13.83
C PRO A 107 1.88 -22.40 14.98
N ASP A 108 2.39 -22.63 16.20
CA ASP A 108 2.03 -21.83 17.38
C ASP A 108 2.47 -20.36 17.23
N ARG A 109 3.65 -20.14 16.63
CA ARG A 109 4.15 -18.80 16.36
C ARG A 109 3.31 -18.10 15.29
N VAL A 110 2.87 -18.82 14.26
CA VAL A 110 1.92 -18.30 13.26
C VAL A 110 0.58 -17.94 13.91
N ALA A 111 0.05 -18.79 14.80
CA ALA A 111 -1.18 -18.52 15.53
C ALA A 111 -1.07 -17.26 16.42
N ALA A 112 0.08 -17.06 17.09
CA ALA A 112 0.35 -15.86 17.87
C ALA A 112 0.41 -14.59 17.00
N LEU A 113 1.03 -14.68 15.81
CA LEU A 113 1.03 -13.59 14.82
C LEU A 113 -0.39 -13.26 14.34
N ALA A 114 -1.20 -14.30 14.07
CA ALA A 114 -2.60 -14.14 13.67
C ALA A 114 -3.46 -13.51 14.79
N ALA A 115 -3.26 -13.91 16.05
CA ALA A 115 -3.92 -13.30 17.19
C ALA A 115 -3.55 -11.81 17.33
N ARG A 116 -2.27 -11.46 17.18
CA ARG A 116 -1.82 -10.07 17.18
C ARG A 116 -2.44 -9.26 16.04
N ALA A 117 -2.46 -9.78 14.82
CA ALA A 117 -3.07 -9.11 13.68
C ALA A 117 -4.58 -8.86 13.88
N ARG A 118 -5.28 -9.82 14.49
CA ARG A 118 -6.70 -9.66 14.88
C ARG A 118 -6.89 -8.57 15.94
N ALA A 119 -6.05 -8.54 16.98
CA ALA A 119 -6.10 -7.51 18.01
C ALA A 119 -5.80 -6.11 17.46
N GLU A 120 -4.85 -6.00 16.52
CA GLU A 120 -4.55 -4.75 15.80
C GLU A 120 -5.69 -4.37 14.83
N GLY A 121 -6.50 -5.34 14.40
CA GLY A 121 -7.47 -5.18 13.32
C GLY A 121 -6.83 -4.99 11.94
N VAL A 122 -5.55 -5.35 11.79
CA VAL A 122 -4.74 -5.16 10.57
C VAL A 122 -4.24 -6.52 10.06
N PRO A 123 -4.65 -6.97 8.86
CA PRO A 123 -4.17 -8.21 8.28
C PRO A 123 -2.63 -8.29 8.16
N LEU A 124 -2.06 -9.49 8.25
CA LEU A 124 -0.62 -9.70 8.15
C LEU A 124 -0.05 -9.34 6.77
N TRP A 125 -0.86 -9.40 5.71
CA TRP A 125 -0.42 -9.11 4.35
C TRP A 125 -0.15 -7.61 4.12
N ILE A 126 -0.76 -6.72 4.91
CA ILE A 126 -0.50 -5.27 4.82
C ILE A 126 0.81 -4.95 5.53
N ALA A 127 1.71 -4.28 4.81
CA ALA A 127 3.00 -3.85 5.34
C ALA A 127 2.84 -2.92 6.54
N ARG A 128 3.64 -3.17 7.58
CA ARG A 128 3.77 -2.33 8.77
C ARG A 128 5.08 -1.56 8.69
N ARG A 129 5.01 -0.24 8.80
CA ARG A 129 6.16 0.65 8.93
C ARG A 129 6.12 1.33 10.29
N THR A 130 7.27 1.66 10.83
CA THR A 130 7.36 2.28 12.16
C THR A 130 8.05 3.63 12.07
N ALA A 131 7.54 4.60 12.81
CA ALA A 131 8.19 5.87 13.07
C ALA A 131 8.45 6.00 14.57
N ALA A 132 9.51 6.73 14.94
CA ALA A 132 9.66 7.16 16.32
C ALA A 132 8.51 8.11 16.70
N GLY A 133 8.06 8.05 17.94
CA GLY A 133 7.08 8.96 18.53
C GLY A 133 7.47 9.29 19.97
N PRO A 134 6.93 10.38 20.54
CA PRO A 134 7.31 10.84 21.88
C PRO A 134 6.97 9.82 22.99
N ALA A 135 5.93 9.02 22.82
CA ALA A 135 5.53 7.96 23.77
C ALA A 135 6.03 6.56 23.38
N GLY A 136 6.84 6.45 22.32
CA GLY A 136 7.30 5.18 21.75
C GLY A 136 6.97 5.05 20.26
N PRO A 137 7.23 3.87 19.66
CA PRO A 137 7.08 3.67 18.22
C PRO A 137 5.62 3.77 17.77
N VAL A 138 5.38 4.55 16.72
CA VAL A 138 4.10 4.65 16.02
C VAL A 138 4.14 3.73 14.80
N THR A 139 3.23 2.78 14.74
CA THR A 139 3.11 1.84 13.62
C THR A 139 2.07 2.35 12.63
N VAL A 140 2.40 2.24 11.34
CA VAL A 140 1.60 2.69 10.21
C VAL A 140 1.43 1.54 9.23
N ALA A 141 0.19 1.20 8.91
CA ALA A 141 -0.18 0.27 7.86
C ALA A 141 -1.06 0.97 6.82
N VAL A 142 -0.70 0.86 5.55
CA VAL A 142 -1.38 1.56 4.45
C VAL A 142 -1.57 0.64 3.27
N ASP A 143 -2.79 0.61 2.76
CA ASP A 143 -3.06 0.13 1.41
C ASP A 143 -3.85 1.22 0.65
N ARG A 144 -3.18 1.87 -0.31
CA ARG A 144 -3.76 3.01 -1.04
C ARG A 144 -4.84 2.60 -2.02
N ARG A 145 -4.85 1.35 -2.44
CA ARG A 145 -5.82 0.80 -3.38
C ARG A 145 -7.10 0.40 -2.65
N LEU A 146 -6.99 -0.10 -1.42
CA LEU A 146 -8.10 -0.32 -0.50
C LEU A 146 -8.59 0.96 0.20
N VAL A 147 -7.93 2.09 -0.04
CA VAL A 147 -8.16 3.36 0.68
C VAL A 147 -8.16 3.13 2.19
N ARG A 148 -7.10 2.45 2.64
CA ARG A 148 -6.97 1.95 4.00
C ARG A 148 -5.72 2.52 4.65
N VAL A 149 -5.90 3.16 5.80
CA VAL A 149 -4.83 3.60 6.69
C VAL A 149 -5.17 3.15 8.10
N ASP A 150 -4.20 2.57 8.79
CA ASP A 150 -4.25 2.25 10.21
C ASP A 150 -2.99 2.78 10.85
N VAL A 151 -3.13 3.62 11.88
CA VAL A 151 -2.01 4.15 12.66
C VAL A 151 -2.28 3.96 14.14
N TRP A 152 -1.32 3.41 14.86
CA TRP A 152 -1.43 3.18 16.29
C TRP A 152 -0.06 3.28 16.98
N GLY A 153 -0.07 3.59 18.27
CA GLY A 153 1.12 3.69 19.09
C GLY A 153 0.76 3.67 20.58
N PRO A 154 1.76 3.61 21.48
CA PRO A 154 1.52 3.62 22.91
C PRO A 154 0.78 4.88 23.36
N GLY A 155 -0.21 4.73 24.24
CA GLY A 155 -0.91 5.86 24.87
C GLY A 155 -1.89 6.63 23.97
N ALA A 156 -2.18 6.15 22.75
CA ALA A 156 -3.15 6.76 21.85
C ALA A 156 -4.14 5.71 21.30
N PRO A 157 -5.41 6.09 21.06
CA PRO A 157 -6.34 5.24 20.31
C PRO A 157 -5.85 5.05 18.86
N VAL A 158 -6.21 3.91 18.26
CA VAL A 158 -5.94 3.65 16.84
C VAL A 158 -6.69 4.65 15.98
N VAL A 159 -6.04 5.22 14.97
CA VAL A 159 -6.67 6.08 13.98
C VAL A 159 -6.77 5.33 12.66
N ARG A 160 -7.98 5.28 12.10
CA ARG A 160 -8.26 4.53 10.88
C ARG A 160 -8.91 5.43 9.84
N ILE A 161 -8.43 5.32 8.60
CA ILE A 161 -9.11 5.83 7.41
C ILE A 161 -9.57 4.65 6.57
N ARG A 162 -10.81 4.70 6.10
CA ARG A 162 -11.43 3.76 5.17
C ARG A 162 -12.18 4.53 4.09
N ALA A 163 -12.23 4.01 2.87
CA ALA A 163 -13.26 4.39 1.91
C ALA A 163 -13.90 3.12 1.35
N PRO A 164 -14.88 2.55 2.04
CA PRO A 164 -15.46 1.26 1.66
C PRO A 164 -16.11 1.30 0.28
N ARG A 165 -16.49 2.47 -0.25
CA ARG A 165 -17.07 2.60 -1.60
C ARG A 165 -16.09 3.15 -2.63
N GLY A 166 -14.80 3.13 -2.30
CA GLY A 166 -13.76 3.78 -3.08
C GLY A 166 -13.64 5.28 -2.80
N PHE A 167 -12.67 5.90 -3.46
CA PHE A 167 -12.31 7.30 -3.32
C PHE A 167 -12.16 7.92 -4.71
N ASP A 168 -12.71 9.12 -4.87
CA ASP A 168 -12.57 9.93 -6.08
C ASP A 168 -11.83 11.24 -5.75
N PRO A 169 -10.54 11.37 -6.12
CA PRO A 169 -9.75 12.56 -5.84
C PRO A 169 -10.21 13.82 -6.60
N ASP A 170 -10.98 13.65 -7.68
CA ASP A 170 -11.40 14.73 -8.57
C ASP A 170 -12.84 15.18 -8.31
N SER A 171 -13.50 14.60 -7.30
CA SER A 171 -14.82 15.02 -6.85
C SER A 171 -14.83 16.47 -6.36
N PHE A 172 -15.95 17.18 -6.57
CA PHE A 172 -16.21 18.50 -5.97
C PHE A 172 -16.23 18.47 -4.44
N GLU A 173 -16.44 17.29 -3.83
CA GLU A 173 -16.31 17.04 -2.40
C GLU A 173 -15.16 16.04 -2.16
N PRO A 174 -13.89 16.49 -2.07
CA PRO A 174 -12.75 15.59 -2.05
C PRO A 174 -12.62 14.74 -0.77
N SER A 175 -13.44 14.98 0.26
CA SER A 175 -13.52 14.12 1.45
C SER A 175 -14.65 13.09 1.36
N ARG A 176 -15.53 13.19 0.36
CA ARG A 176 -16.70 12.33 0.23
C ARG A 176 -16.28 10.86 0.14
N GLY A 177 -16.90 10.03 0.98
CA GLY A 177 -16.62 8.59 1.05
C GLY A 177 -15.46 8.19 1.96
N LEU A 178 -14.60 9.14 2.37
CA LEU A 178 -13.61 8.89 3.42
C LEU A 178 -14.31 8.81 4.78
N ARG A 179 -14.00 7.75 5.53
CA ARG A 179 -14.44 7.55 6.90
C ARG A 179 -13.20 7.53 7.78
N LEU A 180 -13.07 8.52 8.65
CA LEU A 180 -12.01 8.60 9.65
C LEU A 180 -12.58 8.25 11.02
N THR A 181 -11.85 7.43 11.77
CA THR A 181 -12.20 7.07 13.16
C THR A 181 -10.97 7.21 14.05
N VAL A 182 -11.17 7.69 15.27
CA VAL A 182 -10.18 7.76 16.34
C VAL A 182 -10.69 6.88 17.47
N GLY A 183 -10.11 5.69 17.62
CA GLY A 183 -10.71 4.61 18.40
C GLY A 183 -12.04 4.22 17.77
N GLU A 184 -13.11 4.30 18.56
CA GLU A 184 -14.49 4.05 18.12
C GLU A 184 -15.24 5.33 17.72
N VAL A 185 -14.61 6.51 17.86
CA VAL A 185 -15.25 7.81 17.58
C VAL A 185 -15.07 8.17 16.11
N ALA A 186 -16.18 8.45 15.43
CA ALA A 186 -16.14 8.99 14.07
C ALA A 186 -15.59 10.43 14.10
N ALA A 187 -14.66 10.72 13.20
CA ALA A 187 -14.10 12.04 13.02
C ALA A 187 -14.51 12.60 11.65
N GLU A 188 -14.86 13.87 11.62
CA GLU A 188 -15.17 14.57 10.38
C GLU A 188 -13.88 14.94 9.66
N ALA A 189 -13.80 14.65 8.36
CA ALA A 189 -12.65 15.01 7.53
C ALA A 189 -13.09 15.96 6.42
N VAL A 190 -12.40 17.11 6.30
CA VAL A 190 -12.68 18.12 5.27
C VAL A 190 -11.40 18.42 4.51
N LEU A 191 -11.45 18.26 3.19
CA LEU A 191 -10.33 18.55 2.29
C LEU A 191 -10.66 19.81 1.50
N THR A 192 -9.90 20.88 1.75
CA THR A 192 -10.08 22.16 1.06
C THR A 192 -9.03 22.32 -0.03
N LYS A 193 -9.47 22.23 -1.29
CA LYS A 193 -8.66 22.52 -2.48
C LYS A 193 -9.05 23.91 -3.02
N ARG A 194 -8.06 24.81 -3.13
CA ARG A 194 -8.20 26.18 -3.66
C ARG A 194 -7.09 26.42 -4.69
N LEU A 195 -7.30 27.37 -5.60
CA LEU A 195 -6.27 27.78 -6.57
C LEU A 195 -5.01 28.26 -5.84
N ARG A 196 -5.17 29.16 -4.86
CA ARG A 196 -4.07 29.63 -4.01
C ARG A 196 -3.63 28.52 -3.05
N LYS A 197 -2.41 27.99 -3.25
CA LYS A 197 -1.83 26.87 -2.45
C LYS A 197 -1.82 27.13 -0.94
N SER A 198 -1.60 28.37 -0.49
CA SER A 198 -1.60 28.74 0.93
C SER A 198 -2.99 28.74 1.59
N LYS A 199 -4.07 28.60 0.80
CA LYS A 199 -5.46 28.47 1.28
C LYS A 199 -5.97 27.04 1.19
N ARG A 200 -5.11 26.07 0.84
CA ARG A 200 -5.44 24.65 0.89
C ARG A 200 -5.23 24.12 2.31
N SER A 201 -6.12 23.26 2.78
CA SER A 201 -6.04 22.63 4.09
C SER A 201 -6.64 21.24 4.07
N VAL A 202 -6.21 20.41 5.02
CA VAL A 202 -6.93 19.20 5.40
C VAL A 202 -7.26 19.30 6.87
N GLU A 203 -8.50 19.04 7.21
CA GLU A 203 -9.02 19.21 8.56
C GLU A 203 -9.63 17.90 9.02
N VAL A 204 -9.33 17.54 10.27
CA VAL A 204 -9.91 16.39 10.95
C VAL A 204 -10.44 16.86 12.29
N GLY A 205 -11.74 16.77 12.50
CA GLY A 205 -12.43 17.20 13.71
C GLY A 205 -12.97 16.02 14.50
N LEU A 206 -12.68 16.01 15.80
CA LEU A 206 -13.47 15.35 16.83
C LEU A 206 -14.37 16.39 17.51
N PRO A 207 -15.37 15.97 18.29
CA PRO A 207 -16.23 16.91 19.01
C PRO A 207 -15.48 17.90 19.92
N ASP A 208 -14.33 17.52 20.47
CA ASP A 208 -13.55 18.29 21.44
C ASP A 208 -12.24 18.88 20.90
N ARG A 209 -11.79 18.45 19.71
CA ARG A 209 -10.45 18.78 19.18
C ARG A 209 -10.45 18.83 17.67
N ARG A 210 -9.65 19.72 17.08
CA ARG A 210 -9.50 19.79 15.63
C ARG A 210 -8.03 19.86 15.22
N TRP A 211 -7.67 18.98 14.28
CA TRP A 211 -6.38 19.01 13.61
C TRP A 211 -6.51 19.64 12.22
N VAL A 212 -5.58 20.53 11.88
CA VAL A 212 -5.53 21.23 10.59
C VAL A 212 -4.14 21.13 10.01
N LEU A 213 -4.02 20.51 8.84
CA LEU A 213 -2.80 20.51 8.04
C LEU A 213 -2.78 21.75 7.14
N ARG A 214 -1.80 22.63 7.36
CA ARG A 214 -1.58 23.84 6.55
C ARG A 214 -0.20 23.82 5.92
N ARG A 215 -0.12 24.33 4.70
CA ARG A 215 1.15 24.47 3.98
C ARG A 215 2.08 25.46 4.71
N GLU A 216 3.31 25.03 4.95
CA GLU A 216 4.42 25.92 5.35
C GLU A 216 5.15 26.41 4.10
N ASN A 217 5.67 25.48 3.31
CA ASN A 217 6.38 25.75 2.05
C ASN A 217 6.09 24.67 1.01
N ALA A 218 6.86 24.60 -0.07
CA ALA A 218 6.61 23.66 -1.16
C ALA A 218 6.73 22.19 -0.73
N GLU A 219 7.55 21.91 0.29
CA GLU A 219 7.93 20.56 0.70
C GLU A 219 7.44 20.19 2.10
N SER A 220 6.81 21.11 2.83
CA SER A 220 6.41 20.89 4.22
C SER A 220 5.09 21.56 4.60
N SER A 221 4.46 20.98 5.61
CA SER A 221 3.18 21.41 6.17
C SER A 221 3.20 21.32 7.69
N TRP A 222 2.63 22.31 8.34
CA TRP A 222 2.35 22.27 9.77
C TRP A 222 1.04 21.54 10.03
N LEU A 223 1.08 20.60 10.98
CA LEU A 223 -0.12 20.11 11.64
C LEU A 223 -0.36 20.98 12.88
N LEU A 224 -1.52 21.61 12.92
CA LEU A 224 -2.00 22.41 14.02
C LEU A 224 -3.09 21.63 14.76
N ARG A 225 -3.10 21.64 16.10
CA ARG A 225 -4.25 21.27 16.92
C ARG A 225 -4.82 22.53 17.56
N ASP A 226 -6.06 22.86 17.25
CA ASP A 226 -6.74 24.06 17.76
C ASP A 226 -5.86 25.32 17.61
N GLU A 227 -5.34 25.51 16.39
CA GLU A 227 -4.40 26.58 15.97
C GLU A 227 -2.99 26.51 16.57
N ARG A 228 -2.68 25.56 17.45
CA ARG A 228 -1.32 25.37 18.01
C ARG A 228 -0.51 24.37 17.18
N PRO A 229 0.73 24.68 16.78
CA PRO A 229 1.60 23.71 16.11
C PRO A 229 1.87 22.48 16.99
N VAL A 230 1.64 21.29 16.43
CA VAL A 230 1.93 20.01 17.10
C VAL A 230 2.93 19.15 16.33
N ALA A 231 3.04 19.33 15.01
CA ALA A 231 4.07 18.66 14.22
C ALA A 231 4.38 19.39 12.90
N LEU A 232 5.64 19.30 12.44
CA LEU A 232 6.05 19.67 11.09
C LEU A 232 6.24 18.40 10.25
N LEU A 233 5.48 18.28 9.17
CA LEU A 233 5.52 17.15 8.25
C LEU A 233 6.29 17.56 6.98
N ARG A 234 7.18 16.69 6.48
CA ARG A 234 7.97 16.95 5.27
C ARG A 234 7.74 15.88 4.22
N ARG A 235 7.77 16.29 2.95
CA ARG A 235 7.81 15.35 1.83
C ARG A 235 9.10 14.51 1.94
N PRO A 236 9.05 13.18 1.73
CA PRO A 236 10.26 12.40 1.55
C PRO A 236 11.08 12.92 0.37
N PRO A 237 12.40 12.67 0.35
CA PRO A 237 13.20 12.97 -0.83
C PRO A 237 12.64 12.22 -2.05
N SER A 238 12.84 12.77 -3.25
CA SER A 238 12.30 12.22 -4.51
C SER A 238 12.74 10.77 -4.80
N ARG A 239 13.87 10.35 -4.25
CA ARG A 239 14.39 8.97 -4.34
C ARG A 239 14.76 8.47 -2.94
N PRO A 240 13.76 8.10 -2.12
CA PRO A 240 14.03 7.60 -0.80
C PRO A 240 14.73 6.25 -0.89
N VAL A 241 15.74 6.04 -0.04
CA VAL A 241 16.46 4.78 0.07
C VAL A 241 15.90 4.03 1.29
N PRO A 242 15.48 2.77 1.13
CA PRO A 242 15.14 1.93 2.28
C PRO A 242 16.29 1.87 3.29
N GLU A 243 15.96 1.72 4.57
CA GLU A 243 16.97 1.40 5.58
C GLU A 243 17.65 0.06 5.27
N ARG A 244 18.80 -0.18 5.91
CA ARG A 244 19.51 -1.45 5.76
C ARG A 244 18.59 -2.60 6.15
N ASP A 245 18.67 -3.70 5.39
CA ASP A 245 17.92 -4.94 5.65
C ASP A 245 16.39 -4.82 5.56
N THR A 246 15.86 -3.74 4.97
CA THR A 246 14.44 -3.62 4.61
C THR A 246 14.26 -3.23 3.14
N VAL A 247 13.15 -3.68 2.56
CA VAL A 247 12.71 -3.27 1.21
C VAL A 247 11.62 -2.19 1.25
N LEU A 248 11.16 -1.83 2.44
CA LEU A 248 10.12 -0.82 2.65
C LEU A 248 10.72 0.59 2.51
N LEU A 249 10.04 1.44 1.76
CA LEU A 249 10.35 2.87 1.72
C LEU A 249 10.01 3.53 3.06
N PRO A 250 10.86 4.46 3.53
CA PRO A 250 10.66 5.16 4.78
C PRO A 250 9.35 5.93 4.82
N LEU A 251 8.85 6.18 6.04
CA LEU A 251 7.75 7.12 6.25
C LEU A 251 8.22 8.56 6.01
N ALA A 252 7.27 9.46 5.81
CA ALA A 252 7.58 10.88 5.71
C ALA A 252 8.19 11.40 7.02
N PRO A 253 9.23 12.25 6.97
CA PRO A 253 9.78 12.83 8.18
C PRO A 253 8.73 13.67 8.92
N VAL A 254 8.60 13.42 10.21
CA VAL A 254 7.72 14.17 11.11
C VAL A 254 8.56 14.65 12.30
N ARG A 255 8.55 15.96 12.54
CA ARG A 255 9.08 16.56 13.77
C ARG A 255 7.92 16.89 14.69
N TYR A 256 7.85 16.27 15.85
CA TYR A 256 6.82 16.56 16.85
C TYR A 256 7.23 17.76 17.70
N GLU A 257 6.27 18.61 18.03
CA GLU A 257 6.47 19.80 18.89
C GLU A 257 6.04 19.56 20.34
N GLY A 258 5.40 18.43 20.63
CA GLY A 258 4.92 18.08 21.97
C GLY A 258 4.90 16.57 22.24
N PRO A 259 4.65 16.18 23.50
CA PRO A 259 4.70 14.78 23.93
C PRO A 259 3.37 14.03 23.76
N ASP A 260 2.30 14.70 23.32
CA ASP A 260 0.96 14.11 23.24
C ASP A 260 0.95 12.91 22.26
N PRO A 261 0.64 11.68 22.74
CA PRO A 261 0.64 10.49 21.90
C PRO A 261 -0.36 10.56 20.74
N LEU A 262 -1.52 11.19 20.95
CA LEU A 262 -2.55 11.29 19.92
C LEU A 262 -2.12 12.26 18.81
N ASP A 263 -1.46 13.37 19.16
CA ASP A 263 -0.92 14.29 18.16
C ASP A 263 0.16 13.61 17.30
N ALA A 264 0.97 12.74 17.90
CA ALA A 264 1.96 11.97 17.17
C ALA A 264 1.33 10.96 16.19
N VAL A 265 0.31 10.22 16.64
CA VAL A 265 -0.46 9.31 15.78
C VAL A 265 -1.16 10.08 14.66
N MET A 266 -1.80 11.21 14.97
CA MET A 266 -2.45 12.07 13.98
C MET A 266 -1.43 12.61 12.96
N ALA A 267 -0.26 13.08 13.40
CA ALA A 267 0.78 13.52 12.48
C ALA A 267 1.20 12.44 11.48
N GLN A 268 1.32 11.18 11.93
CA GLN A 268 1.61 10.06 11.03
C GLN A 268 0.43 9.75 10.08
N VAL A 269 -0.81 9.82 10.56
CA VAL A 269 -2.02 9.68 9.71
C VAL A 269 -2.01 10.72 8.60
N PHE A 270 -1.80 11.99 8.94
CA PHE A 270 -1.78 13.06 7.95
C PHE A 270 -0.63 12.89 6.95
N ALA A 271 0.55 12.51 7.44
CA ALA A 271 1.74 12.30 6.62
C ALA A 271 1.57 11.19 5.57
N VAL A 272 0.84 10.12 5.88
CA VAL A 272 0.66 9.01 4.95
C VAL A 272 -0.59 9.12 4.08
N ALA A 273 -1.64 9.78 4.57
CA ALA A 273 -2.93 9.83 3.90
C ALA A 273 -3.12 11.07 3.01
N PHE A 274 -2.45 12.20 3.32
CA PHE A 274 -2.70 13.47 2.66
C PHE A 274 -1.44 14.08 2.04
N GLY A 275 -1.64 14.98 1.09
CA GLY A 275 -0.55 15.72 0.45
C GLY A 275 0.16 16.68 1.42
N ILE A 276 1.45 16.90 1.21
CA ILE A 276 2.32 17.78 2.01
C ILE A 276 2.90 18.88 1.11
N GLY A 277 3.01 20.08 1.66
CA GLY A 277 3.53 21.25 0.99
C GLY A 277 2.59 21.73 -0.10
N ASP A 278 3.07 21.81 -1.34
CA ASP A 278 2.27 22.26 -2.49
C ASP A 278 1.07 21.35 -2.82
N THR A 279 1.09 20.10 -2.34
CA THR A 279 -0.01 19.14 -2.51
C THR A 279 -0.96 19.10 -1.31
N THR A 280 -0.77 19.96 -0.29
CA THR A 280 -1.72 20.08 0.83
C THR A 280 -3.14 20.30 0.30
N GLY A 281 -4.13 19.66 0.93
CA GLY A 281 -5.54 19.70 0.52
C GLY A 281 -5.99 18.55 -0.38
N SER A 282 -5.11 17.59 -0.70
CA SER A 282 -5.46 16.34 -1.39
C SER A 282 -5.25 15.12 -0.51
N ALA A 283 -5.96 14.02 -0.81
CA ALA A 283 -5.64 12.69 -0.29
C ALA A 283 -4.75 11.92 -1.25
N ARG A 284 -3.95 11.01 -0.71
CA ARG A 284 -2.94 10.20 -1.41
C ARG A 284 -3.42 8.78 -1.67
N PHE A 285 -4.72 8.63 -1.88
CA PHE A 285 -5.35 7.36 -2.25
C PHE A 285 -5.49 7.25 -3.77
N ARG A 286 -5.59 6.02 -4.27
CA ARG A 286 -5.83 5.81 -5.69
C ARG A 286 -7.30 6.04 -6.02
N SER A 287 -7.56 6.63 -7.18
CA SER A 287 -8.91 6.68 -7.74
C SER A 287 -9.37 5.24 -8.01
N GLY A 288 -10.46 4.84 -7.36
CA GLY A 288 -11.12 3.59 -7.69
C GLY A 288 -11.98 3.81 -8.93
N ARG A 289 -11.48 3.52 -10.13
CA ARG A 289 -12.37 3.40 -11.31
C ARG A 289 -13.25 2.17 -11.11
N ARG A 290 -14.42 2.35 -10.50
CA ARG A 290 -15.55 1.43 -10.64
C ARG A 290 -16.62 2.07 -11.52
N PRO A 291 -17.41 1.26 -12.24
CA PRO A 291 -18.64 1.74 -12.87
C PRO A 291 -19.52 2.41 -11.81
N VAL A 292 -20.07 3.56 -12.15
CA VAL A 292 -21.03 4.30 -11.31
C VAL A 292 -22.19 3.36 -10.97
N GLY A 293 -22.42 3.10 -9.68
CA GLY A 293 -23.58 2.32 -9.21
C GLY A 293 -23.29 0.99 -8.50
N SER A 294 -22.03 0.56 -8.32
CA SER A 294 -21.76 -0.60 -7.47
C SER A 294 -21.89 -0.24 -5.98
N ASP A 295 -22.90 -0.80 -5.30
CA ASP A 295 -23.11 -0.57 -3.85
C ASP A 295 -22.24 -1.49 -2.96
N GLU A 296 -21.44 -2.37 -3.58
CA GLU A 296 -20.61 -3.35 -2.87
C GLU A 296 -19.32 -2.73 -2.30
N PRO A 297 -18.91 -3.10 -1.07
CA PRO A 297 -17.65 -2.65 -0.50
C PRO A 297 -16.44 -2.97 -1.38
N LEU A 298 -15.42 -2.13 -1.29
CA LEU A 298 -14.13 -2.32 -1.94
C LEU A 298 -13.34 -3.37 -1.17
N VAL A 299 -13.49 -4.62 -1.59
CA VAL A 299 -12.81 -5.80 -1.06
C VAL A 299 -12.10 -6.47 -2.23
N ALA A 300 -10.91 -7.03 -1.99
CA ALA A 300 -10.30 -7.92 -2.96
C ALA A 300 -11.07 -9.24 -2.96
N ASP A 301 -11.78 -9.51 -4.05
CA ASP A 301 -12.53 -10.74 -4.31
C ASP A 301 -11.68 -11.77 -5.08
N ASP A 302 -12.31 -12.88 -5.49
CA ASP A 302 -11.64 -13.95 -6.25
C ASP A 302 -11.10 -13.46 -7.61
N GLU A 303 -11.66 -12.38 -8.20
CA GLU A 303 -11.13 -11.79 -9.44
C GLU A 303 -9.75 -11.15 -9.22
N TRP A 304 -9.51 -10.59 -8.03
CA TRP A 304 -8.23 -10.01 -7.65
C TRP A 304 -7.19 -11.02 -7.20
N TRP A 305 -7.60 -12.23 -6.80
CA TRP A 305 -6.70 -13.25 -6.24
C TRP A 305 -5.50 -13.52 -7.14
N GLY A 306 -5.74 -13.75 -8.44
CA GLY A 306 -4.70 -14.06 -9.42
C GLY A 306 -4.04 -12.85 -10.08
N ARG A 307 -4.45 -11.62 -9.74
CA ARG A 307 -3.95 -10.39 -10.37
C ARG A 307 -2.83 -9.75 -9.56
N PRO A 308 -1.88 -9.04 -10.21
CA PRO A 308 -0.91 -8.22 -9.49
C PRO A 308 -1.60 -7.19 -8.58
N TRP A 309 -1.07 -7.06 -7.38
CA TRP A 309 -1.48 -6.05 -6.40
C TRP A 309 -0.27 -5.26 -5.95
N PHE A 310 -0.07 -4.06 -6.51
CA PHE A 310 1.08 -3.22 -6.20
C PHE A 310 0.80 -2.31 -4.99
N SER A 311 1.68 -2.35 -4.00
CA SER A 311 1.60 -1.49 -2.81
C SER A 311 2.24 -0.11 -3.02
N ASN A 312 3.19 0.01 -3.96
CA ASN A 312 4.10 1.14 -4.12
C ASN A 312 4.84 1.50 -2.82
N LEU A 313 5.16 0.50 -1.99
CA LEU A 313 5.90 0.67 -0.73
C LEU A 313 7.36 0.22 -0.81
N GLY A 314 7.83 -0.23 -1.97
CA GLY A 314 9.23 -0.58 -2.21
C GLY A 314 9.82 0.19 -3.38
N ARG A 315 11.13 0.04 -3.62
CA ARG A 315 11.86 0.80 -4.66
C ARG A 315 11.81 0.14 -6.04
N GLY A 316 11.60 -1.17 -6.09
CA GLY A 316 11.75 -1.96 -7.31
C GLY A 316 10.47 -2.04 -8.15
N ARG A 317 10.63 -2.41 -9.42
CA ARG A 317 9.52 -2.77 -10.33
C ARG A 317 8.67 -3.96 -9.86
N ASP A 318 9.15 -4.70 -8.86
CA ASP A 318 8.39 -5.76 -8.21
C ASP A 318 7.35 -5.21 -7.23
N ASP A 319 7.48 -3.96 -6.77
CA ASP A 319 6.55 -3.32 -5.82
C ASP A 319 5.70 -2.21 -6.42
N ASN A 320 6.10 -1.72 -7.59
CA ASN A 320 5.53 -0.55 -8.23
C ASN A 320 4.88 -0.92 -9.56
N GLU A 321 3.70 -0.38 -9.79
CA GLU A 321 3.04 -0.46 -11.09
C GLU A 321 3.78 0.43 -12.12
N PRO A 322 3.83 0.05 -13.41
CA PRO A 322 4.33 0.93 -14.45
C PRO A 322 3.60 2.28 -14.43
N GLY A 323 4.33 3.40 -14.28
CA GLY A 323 3.76 4.74 -14.16
C GLY A 323 3.12 5.08 -12.81
N GLY A 324 3.11 4.15 -11.85
CA GLY A 324 2.56 4.33 -10.51
C GLY A 324 3.62 4.84 -9.51
N GLY A 325 3.42 6.05 -8.98
CA GLY A 325 4.16 6.54 -7.82
C GLY A 325 3.46 6.19 -6.50
N ASP A 326 4.17 6.31 -5.38
CA ASP A 326 3.64 6.16 -4.02
C ASP A 326 2.74 7.34 -3.57
N GLY A 327 2.21 8.10 -4.52
CA GLY A 327 1.41 9.29 -4.26
C GLY A 327 2.22 10.50 -3.77
N TRP A 328 3.55 10.47 -3.83
CA TRP A 328 4.39 11.68 -3.79
C TRP A 328 4.75 12.19 -5.19
N GLY A 329 4.09 11.66 -6.22
CA GLY A 329 4.42 11.77 -7.63
C GLY A 329 5.09 13.09 -8.03
N SER A 330 6.09 12.95 -8.89
CA SER A 330 6.75 14.02 -9.65
C SER A 330 5.81 15.20 -9.84
N ASP A 331 6.30 16.36 -9.42
CA ASP A 331 5.58 17.62 -9.34
C ASP A 331 4.49 17.76 -10.40
N GLY A 332 3.28 18.08 -9.93
CA GLY A 332 2.12 18.28 -10.78
C GLY A 332 2.48 19.17 -11.95
N GLY A 333 2.47 18.58 -13.14
CA GLY A 333 2.32 19.34 -14.36
C GLY A 333 0.88 19.82 -14.42
N ASP A 334 0.71 21.14 -14.36
CA ASP A 334 -0.51 21.78 -14.82
C ASP A 334 -0.85 21.23 -16.22
N SER A 335 -2.04 20.68 -16.37
CA SER A 335 -2.67 20.49 -17.67
C SER A 335 -4.10 20.99 -17.55
N GLY A 336 -4.19 22.27 -17.23
CA GLY A 336 -5.41 23.05 -17.40
C GLY A 336 -5.37 23.75 -18.76
N GLY A 337 -6.27 23.31 -19.65
CA GLY A 337 -7.00 24.15 -20.61
C GLY A 337 -6.24 24.93 -21.68
N SER A 338 -6.44 24.54 -22.93
CA SER A 338 -6.85 25.49 -23.99
C SER A 338 -7.76 24.77 -24.99
N ASP A 339 -9.02 25.21 -24.99
CA ASP A 339 -9.98 24.99 -26.07
C ASP A 339 -9.59 25.82 -27.30
N GLY A 340 -9.95 25.32 -28.49
CA GLY A 340 -9.92 26.02 -29.79
C GLY A 340 -9.27 25.15 -30.85
N GLY A 341 -9.91 24.67 -31.92
CA GLY A 341 -11.12 25.12 -32.60
C GLY A 341 -10.78 25.32 -34.09
N GLY A 342 -11.48 24.62 -34.98
CA GLY A 342 -11.42 24.79 -36.45
C GLY A 342 -10.20 24.11 -37.11
N GLY A 343 -10.27 23.45 -38.26
CA GLY A 343 -11.23 23.53 -39.35
C GLY A 343 -10.45 23.55 -40.67
N ASP A 344 -10.78 22.60 -41.54
CA ASP A 344 -10.77 22.66 -43.01
C ASP A 344 -9.46 22.57 -43.85
N GLY A 345 -9.59 21.76 -44.92
CA GLY A 345 -8.85 21.84 -46.19
C GLY A 345 -7.55 21.03 -46.25
N GLY A 346 -7.27 20.14 -47.20
CA GLY A 346 -7.85 19.90 -48.51
C GLY A 346 -6.72 19.68 -49.54
N GLY A 347 -6.79 18.60 -50.34
CA GLY A 347 -6.00 18.36 -51.56
C GLY A 347 -4.49 18.11 -51.38
N GLY A 348 -3.78 17.38 -52.23
CA GLY A 348 -4.12 16.67 -53.45
C GLY A 348 -2.84 16.27 -54.21
N GLY A 349 -2.90 15.17 -54.98
CA GLY A 349 -1.91 14.74 -56.01
C GLY A 349 -0.59 14.17 -55.47
N GLY A 350 0.03 13.12 -56.01
CA GLY A 350 -0.14 12.40 -57.27
C GLY A 350 1.24 12.17 -57.92
N GLY A 351 1.48 10.96 -58.43
CA GLY A 351 2.64 10.55 -59.27
C GLY A 351 3.79 9.89 -58.48
N GLY A 352 4.27 8.67 -58.77
CA GLY A 352 4.55 8.08 -60.08
C GLY A 352 5.78 8.81 -60.65
N ASP A 353 7.00 8.28 -60.65
CA ASP A 353 7.45 6.94 -61.05
C ASP A 353 8.35 6.19 -60.03
#